data_AF-A0A930HRZ1-F1
#
_entry.id   AF-A0A930HRZ1-F1
#
_cell.length_a   1.000
_cell.length_b   1.000
_cell.length_c   1.000
_cell.angle_alpha   90.00
_cell.angle_beta   90.00
_cell.angle_gamma   90.00
#
_symmetry.space_group_name_H-M   'P 1'
#
loop_
_entity.id
_entity.type
_entity.pdbx_description
1 polymer ?
#
loop_
_entity_poly.entity_id
_entity_poly.type
_entity_poly.pdbx_seq_one_letter_code
_entity_poly.pdbx_strand_id
1 'polypeptide(L)'
;MQDKTKTLSLAIALLTFVLYLLPIPHDSVGIYNAGPWWGRWTYSLFHASLFHWLVNCWCLLSLVFYMGVTARQLLMAYIIASLFPVATLYGLCDAHILTIPTTGLSGACYALIGMVTPQVARKREWLTWLAVGFAVSCIFPLINQFVHIWGFIVGLGIGYLTQCAKK
;
A
#
# COMPACT_ATOMS: atom_id res chain seq x y z
N MET A 1 -5.94 -1.70 22.96
CA MET A 1 -6.22 -1.87 21.51
C MET A 1 -4.97 -1.92 20.66
N GLN A 2 -3.91 -1.15 20.97
CA GLN A 2 -2.67 -1.13 20.18
C GLN A 2 -2.00 -2.51 20.06
N ASP A 3 -2.04 -3.33 21.12
CA ASP A 3 -1.46 -4.69 21.08
C ASP A 3 -2.18 -5.58 20.06
N LYS A 4 -3.52 -5.46 19.97
CA LYS A 4 -4.30 -6.18 18.95
C LYS A 4 -3.92 -5.75 17.53
N THR A 5 -3.63 -4.46 17.30
CA THR A 5 -3.17 -3.98 15.99
C THR A 5 -1.78 -4.51 15.63
N LYS A 6 -0.86 -4.59 16.60
CA LYS A 6 0.47 -5.18 16.41
C LYS A 6 0.38 -6.67 16.10
N THR A 7 -0.46 -7.42 16.83
CA THR A 7 -0.72 -8.83 16.53
C THR A 7 -1.31 -8.99 15.12
N LEU A 8 -2.26 -8.13 14.74
CA LEU A 8 -2.86 -8.15 13.42
C LEU A 8 -1.83 -7.87 12.31
N SER A 9 -0.93 -6.90 12.48
CA SER A 9 0.08 -6.59 11.45
C SER A 9 1.12 -7.71 11.29
N LEU A 10 1.50 -8.37 12.39
CA LEU A 10 2.34 -9.57 12.36
C LEU A 10 1.62 -10.74 11.67
N ALA A 11 0.34 -10.93 11.95
CA ALA A 11 -0.48 -11.95 11.28
C ALA A 11 -0.61 -11.68 9.78
N ILE A 12 -0.77 -10.42 9.35
CA ILE A 12 -0.76 -10.02 7.93
C ILE A 12 0.61 -10.31 7.31
N ALA A 13 1.71 -9.96 7.98
CA ALA A 13 3.05 -10.24 7.48
C ALA A 13 3.30 -11.75 7.28
N LEU A 14 2.88 -12.57 8.25
CA LEU A 14 2.98 -14.03 8.17
C LEU A 14 2.07 -14.61 7.07
N LEU A 15 0.82 -14.14 6.98
CA LEU A 15 -0.13 -14.59 5.96
C LEU A 15 0.41 -14.31 4.55
N THR A 16 0.89 -13.10 4.31
CA THR A 16 1.45 -12.72 2.99
C THR A 16 2.74 -13.47 2.67
N PHE A 17 3.52 -13.87 3.67
CA PHE A 17 4.66 -14.76 3.48
C PHE A 17 4.23 -16.16 3.05
N VAL A 18 3.26 -16.75 3.76
CA VAL A 18 2.72 -18.08 3.41
C VAL A 18 2.15 -18.07 2.00
N LEU A 19 1.38 -17.03 1.64
CA LEU A 19 0.83 -16.88 0.29
C LEU A 19 1.91 -16.69 -0.78
N TYR A 20 3.02 -16.01 -0.46
CA TYR A 20 4.17 -15.88 -1.36
C TYR A 20 4.83 -17.24 -1.67
N LEU A 21 4.83 -18.19 -0.74
CA LEU A 21 5.41 -19.52 -0.95
C LEU A 21 4.55 -20.42 -1.86
N LEU A 22 3.27 -20.06 -2.06
CA LEU A 22 2.38 -20.82 -2.94
C LEU A 22 2.64 -20.44 -4.40
N PRO A 23 2.67 -21.39 -5.35
CA PRO A 23 2.90 -21.13 -6.76
C PRO A 23 1.63 -20.58 -7.45
N ILE A 24 1.08 -19.48 -6.94
CA ILE A 24 -0.14 -18.86 -7.46
C ILE A 24 0.23 -17.85 -8.56
N PRO A 25 -0.27 -18.01 -9.80
CA PRO A 25 0.00 -17.08 -10.89
C PRO A 25 -0.48 -15.65 -10.59
N HIS A 26 0.35 -14.64 -10.86
CA HIS A 26 0.06 -13.25 -10.54
C HIS A 26 -1.13 -12.66 -11.33
N ASP A 27 -1.39 -13.15 -12.54
CA ASP A 27 -2.57 -12.80 -13.34
C ASP A 27 -3.89 -13.25 -12.69
N SER A 28 -3.87 -14.32 -11.90
CA SER A 28 -5.06 -14.81 -11.19
C SER A 28 -5.45 -13.99 -9.96
N VAL A 29 -4.51 -13.23 -9.38
CA VAL A 29 -4.68 -12.53 -8.08
C VAL A 29 -4.32 -11.05 -8.08
N GLY A 30 -3.66 -10.56 -9.14
CA GLY A 30 -3.17 -9.20 -9.26
C GLY A 30 -4.23 -8.20 -9.70
N ILE A 31 -3.94 -6.92 -9.53
CA ILE A 31 -4.75 -5.81 -10.06
C ILE A 31 -4.10 -5.28 -11.34
N TYR A 32 -4.88 -5.30 -12.42
CA TYR A 32 -4.50 -4.78 -13.74
C TYR A 32 -5.76 -4.55 -14.59
N ASN A 33 -5.62 -3.82 -15.68
CA ASN A 33 -6.71 -3.54 -16.62
C ASN A 33 -7.18 -4.85 -17.28
N ALA A 34 -8.50 -5.01 -17.41
CA ALA A 34 -9.14 -6.26 -17.85
C ALA A 34 -8.82 -7.52 -17.02
N GLY A 35 -8.18 -7.35 -15.84
CA GLY A 35 -7.94 -8.44 -14.90
C GLY A 35 -9.21 -8.86 -14.15
N PRO A 36 -9.14 -9.98 -13.39
CA PRO A 36 -10.26 -10.46 -12.61
C PRO A 36 -10.71 -9.43 -11.57
N TRP A 37 -12.04 -9.29 -11.38
CA TRP A 37 -12.59 -8.30 -10.46
C TRP A 37 -12.14 -8.52 -9.01
N TRP A 38 -11.91 -9.78 -8.60
CA TRP A 38 -11.43 -10.12 -7.26
C TRP A 38 -9.98 -9.72 -7.03
N GLY A 39 -9.20 -9.52 -8.10
CA GLY A 39 -7.82 -9.01 -8.05
C GLY A 39 -7.69 -7.72 -7.25
N ARG A 40 -8.74 -6.89 -7.24
CA ARG A 40 -8.85 -5.66 -6.42
C ARG A 40 -8.69 -5.91 -4.92
N TRP A 41 -9.13 -7.05 -4.44
CA TRP A 41 -9.11 -7.40 -3.02
C TRP A 41 -7.92 -8.30 -2.69
N THR A 42 -7.50 -9.16 -3.62
CA THR A 42 -6.45 -10.14 -3.36
C THR A 42 -5.04 -9.60 -3.55
N TYR A 43 -4.82 -8.64 -4.45
CA TYR A 43 -3.46 -8.29 -4.89
C TYR A 43 -2.52 -7.84 -3.76
N SER A 44 -3.06 -7.19 -2.72
CA SER A 44 -2.29 -6.71 -1.58
C SER A 44 -1.71 -7.84 -0.72
N LEU A 45 -2.22 -9.07 -0.88
CA LEU A 45 -1.79 -10.23 -0.11
C LEU A 45 -0.65 -11.02 -0.78
N PHE A 46 -0.45 -10.85 -2.07
CA PHE A 46 0.56 -11.54 -2.87
C PHE A 46 1.75 -10.63 -3.18
N HIS A 47 2.92 -11.21 -3.44
CA HIS A 47 4.15 -10.45 -3.68
C HIS A 47 4.97 -11.07 -4.81
N ALA A 48 5.51 -10.22 -5.68
CA ALA A 48 6.29 -10.64 -6.84
C ALA A 48 7.70 -11.20 -6.50
N SER A 49 8.24 -10.87 -5.33
CA SER A 49 9.55 -11.36 -4.88
C SER A 49 9.69 -11.29 -3.36
N LEU A 50 10.63 -12.07 -2.82
CA LEU A 50 10.98 -12.04 -1.40
C LEU A 50 11.43 -10.64 -0.95
N PHE A 51 12.26 -9.97 -1.76
CA PHE A 51 12.72 -8.62 -1.45
C PHE A 51 11.55 -7.63 -1.40
N HIS A 52 10.64 -7.70 -2.37
CA HIS A 52 9.45 -6.84 -2.38
C HIS A 52 8.59 -7.09 -1.13
N TRP A 53 8.39 -8.35 -0.74
CA TRP A 53 7.69 -8.71 0.49
C TRP A 53 8.38 -8.17 1.75
N LEU A 54 9.71 -8.30 1.87
CA LEU A 54 10.48 -7.78 3.00
C LEU A 54 10.32 -6.28 3.18
N VAL A 55 10.41 -5.50 2.10
CA VAL A 55 10.23 -4.03 2.15
C VAL A 55 8.81 -3.66 2.56
N ASN A 56 7.79 -4.36 2.03
CA ASN A 56 6.41 -4.14 2.42
C ASN A 56 6.16 -4.45 3.90
N CYS A 57 6.68 -5.57 4.39
CA CYS A 57 6.57 -5.95 5.80
C CYS A 57 7.29 -4.96 6.69
N TRP A 58 8.51 -4.56 6.34
CA TRP A 58 9.24 -3.56 7.09
C TRP A 58 8.47 -2.24 7.16
N CYS A 59 7.88 -1.79 6.05
CA CYS A 59 7.05 -0.58 6.02
C CYS A 59 5.81 -0.71 6.93
N LEU A 60 5.02 -1.77 6.74
CA LEU A 60 3.82 -2.04 7.54
C LEU A 60 4.13 -2.07 9.05
N LEU A 61 5.14 -2.87 9.43
CA LEU A 61 5.51 -3.03 10.83
C LEU A 61 6.06 -1.71 11.39
N SER A 62 6.83 -0.95 10.61
CA SER A 62 7.33 0.35 11.06
C SER A 62 6.19 1.33 11.34
N LEU A 63 5.18 1.38 10.47
CA LEU A 63 4.00 2.21 10.64
C LEU A 63 3.18 1.81 11.88
N VAL A 64 3.01 0.52 12.13
CA VAL A 64 2.22 0.04 13.28
C VAL A 64 2.97 0.18 14.60
N PHE A 65 4.27 -0.13 14.62
CA PHE A 65 5.06 -0.13 15.86
C PHE A 65 5.60 1.25 16.23
N TYR A 66 6.03 2.07 15.26
CA TYR A 66 6.61 3.39 15.53
C TYR A 66 5.62 4.54 15.34
N MET A 67 4.72 4.47 14.35
CA MET A 67 3.79 5.56 14.03
C MET A 67 2.42 5.41 14.71
N GLY A 68 2.22 4.36 15.51
CA GLY A 68 0.98 4.16 16.25
C GLY A 68 -0.25 3.95 15.37
N VAL A 69 -0.07 3.40 14.15
CA VAL A 69 -1.20 3.08 13.27
C VAL A 69 -2.19 2.16 13.98
N THR A 70 -3.47 2.47 13.83
CA THR A 70 -4.59 1.76 14.43
C THR A 70 -5.20 0.72 13.48
N ALA A 71 -5.91 -0.27 14.01
CA ALA A 71 -6.64 -1.25 13.18
C ALA A 71 -7.63 -0.60 12.19
N ARG A 72 -8.25 0.53 12.58
CA ARG A 72 -9.13 1.30 11.68
C ARG A 72 -8.37 1.86 10.49
N GLN A 73 -7.17 2.41 10.71
CA GLN A 73 -6.32 2.91 9.63
C GLN A 73 -5.81 1.78 8.74
N LEU A 74 -5.49 0.59 9.30
CA LEU A 74 -5.16 -0.59 8.49
C LEU A 74 -6.31 -0.98 7.56
N LEU A 75 -7.54 -1.03 8.08
CA LEU A 75 -8.73 -1.34 7.28
C LEU A 75 -8.97 -0.27 6.20
N MET A 76 -8.87 1.01 6.55
CA MET A 76 -9.01 2.11 5.59
C MET A 76 -7.95 2.02 4.49
N ALA A 77 -6.69 1.77 4.85
CA ALA A 77 -5.59 1.63 3.90
C ALA A 77 -5.82 0.49 2.91
N TYR A 78 -6.29 -0.66 3.40
CA TYR A 78 -6.67 -1.79 2.56
C TYR A 78 -7.80 -1.43 1.59
N ILE A 79 -8.87 -0.77 2.08
CA ILE A 79 -9.98 -0.32 1.22
C ILE A 79 -9.48 0.66 0.16
N ILE A 80 -8.66 1.64 0.52
CA ILE A 80 -8.09 2.62 -0.42
C ILE A 80 -7.30 1.90 -1.51
N ALA A 81 -6.45 0.95 -1.13
CA ALA A 81 -5.66 0.14 -2.05
C ALA A 81 -6.57 -0.64 -3.02
N SER A 82 -7.61 -1.30 -2.51
CA SER A 82 -8.58 -2.06 -3.31
C SER A 82 -9.42 -1.21 -4.27
N LEU A 83 -9.62 0.07 -3.93
CA LEU A 83 -10.34 1.03 -4.77
C LEU A 83 -9.45 1.70 -5.84
N PHE A 84 -8.21 1.23 -6.03
CA PHE A 84 -7.34 1.76 -7.09
C PHE A 84 -8.05 1.74 -8.47
N PRO A 85 -8.16 2.91 -9.14
CA PRO A 85 -8.98 3.06 -10.35
C PRO A 85 -8.23 2.63 -11.61
N VAL A 86 -7.80 1.35 -11.65
CA VAL A 86 -6.92 0.81 -12.71
C VAL A 86 -7.46 1.00 -14.13
N ALA A 87 -8.74 0.70 -14.37
CA ALA A 87 -9.36 0.82 -15.70
C ALA A 87 -9.51 2.28 -16.13
N THR A 88 -9.87 3.16 -15.19
CA THR A 88 -10.00 4.60 -15.45
C THR A 88 -8.64 5.22 -15.79
N LEU A 89 -7.59 4.89 -15.03
CA LEU A 89 -6.25 5.39 -15.30
C LEU A 89 -5.67 4.84 -16.61
N TYR A 90 -5.95 3.58 -16.94
CA TYR A 90 -5.58 3.01 -18.23
C TYR A 90 -6.23 3.81 -19.38
N GLY A 91 -7.54 4.06 -19.32
CA GLY A 91 -8.25 4.80 -20.37
C GLY A 91 -7.85 6.28 -20.48
N LEU A 92 -7.48 6.93 -19.37
CA LEU A 92 -7.11 8.35 -19.37
C LEU A 92 -5.66 8.61 -19.78
N CYS A 93 -4.74 7.72 -19.43
CA CYS A 93 -3.30 7.95 -19.59
C CYS A 93 -2.63 7.02 -20.61
N ASP A 94 -3.38 6.11 -21.23
CA ASP A 94 -2.86 5.02 -22.07
C ASP A 94 -1.68 4.29 -21.41
N ALA A 95 -1.78 4.13 -20.09
CA ALA A 95 -0.67 3.66 -19.27
C ALA A 95 -0.57 2.14 -19.38
N HIS A 96 0.13 1.64 -20.40
CA HIS A 96 0.29 0.19 -20.63
C HIS A 96 0.89 -0.59 -19.46
N ILE A 97 1.62 0.07 -18.55
CA ILE A 97 2.08 -0.55 -17.29
C ILE A 97 0.91 -1.14 -16.47
N LEU A 98 -0.32 -0.61 -16.65
CA LEU A 98 -1.52 -1.07 -15.98
C LEU A 98 -2.11 -2.35 -16.58
N THR A 99 -1.58 -2.90 -17.67
CA THR A 99 -1.97 -4.24 -18.17
C THR A 99 -1.16 -5.37 -17.53
N ILE A 100 -0.09 -5.03 -16.80
CA ILE A 100 0.75 -5.99 -16.10
C ILE A 100 0.19 -6.24 -14.70
N PRO A 101 -0.03 -7.50 -14.29
CA PRO A 101 -0.54 -7.82 -12.96
C PRO A 101 0.29 -7.21 -11.84
N THR A 102 -0.32 -6.30 -11.08
CA THR A 102 0.31 -5.71 -9.90
C THR A 102 -0.05 -6.53 -8.68
N THR A 103 0.94 -6.90 -7.88
CA THR A 103 0.76 -7.52 -6.55
C THR A 103 1.67 -6.83 -5.53
N GLY A 104 1.23 -6.78 -4.28
CA GLY A 104 2.01 -6.23 -3.17
C GLY A 104 1.18 -5.34 -2.26
N LEU A 105 1.52 -5.35 -0.97
CA LEU A 105 0.84 -4.58 0.07
C LEU A 105 1.07 -3.07 -0.04
N SER A 106 1.97 -2.63 -0.90
CA SER A 106 2.51 -1.27 -0.89
C SER A 106 1.47 -0.18 -1.10
N GLY A 107 0.39 -0.45 -1.84
CA GLY A 107 -0.71 0.50 -1.98
C GLY A 107 -1.33 0.89 -0.62
N ALA A 108 -1.53 -0.10 0.25
CA ALA A 108 -2.00 0.13 1.61
C ALA A 108 -0.93 0.82 2.46
N CYS A 109 0.35 0.43 2.33
CA CYS A 109 1.45 1.10 3.04
C CYS A 109 1.53 2.60 2.70
N TYR A 110 1.45 2.97 1.43
CA TYR A 110 1.44 4.37 1.02
C TYR A 110 0.18 5.11 1.48
N ALA A 111 -0.97 4.45 1.54
CA ALA A 111 -2.16 5.02 2.15
C ALA A 111 -1.99 5.30 3.65
N LEU A 112 -1.35 4.40 4.39
CA LEU A 112 -1.00 4.63 5.79
C LEU A 112 0.00 5.78 5.96
N ILE A 113 1.06 5.81 5.15
CA ILE A 113 2.03 6.93 5.10
C ILE A 113 1.30 8.26 4.89
N GLY A 114 0.38 8.31 3.92
CA GLY A 114 -0.48 9.48 3.69
C GLY A 114 -1.28 9.85 4.94
N MET A 115 -1.97 8.89 5.56
CA MET A 115 -2.81 9.13 6.74
C MET A 115 -2.04 9.62 7.97
N VAL A 116 -0.79 9.18 8.18
CA VAL A 116 0.03 9.60 9.31
C VAL A 116 0.78 10.92 9.07
N THR A 117 1.00 11.29 7.79
CA THR A 117 1.77 12.49 7.41
C THR A 117 1.33 13.77 8.13
N PRO A 118 0.03 14.08 8.30
CA PRO A 118 -0.41 15.29 9.00
C PRO A 118 -0.03 15.35 10.49
N GLN A 119 0.27 14.20 11.10
CA GLN A 119 0.61 14.07 12.52
C GLN A 119 2.12 14.18 12.77
N VAL A 120 2.94 14.17 11.71
CA VAL A 120 4.40 14.22 11.83
C VAL A 120 4.87 15.64 12.14
N ALA A 121 5.64 15.81 13.21
CA ALA A 121 6.18 17.10 13.62
C ALA A 121 7.24 17.65 12.64
N ARG A 122 8.23 16.83 12.27
CA ARG A 122 9.32 17.20 11.36
C ARG A 122 8.93 17.01 9.89
N LYS A 123 7.97 17.82 9.41
CA LYS A 123 7.37 17.67 8.08
C LYS A 123 8.38 17.72 6.94
N ARG A 124 9.39 18.60 7.00
CA ARG A 124 10.41 18.73 5.96
C ARG A 124 11.21 17.43 5.80
N GLU A 125 11.79 16.95 6.90
CA GLU A 125 12.54 15.69 6.90
C GLU A 125 11.68 14.51 6.43
N TRP A 126 10.44 14.42 6.92
CA TRP A 126 9.50 13.38 6.51
C TRP A 126 9.22 13.39 5.00
N LEU A 127 8.91 14.55 4.44
CA LEU A 127 8.64 14.69 3.01
C LEU A 127 9.89 14.46 2.17
N THR A 128 11.08 14.84 2.65
CA THR A 128 12.35 14.51 2.00
C THR A 128 12.55 12.99 1.94
N TRP A 129 12.40 12.27 3.05
CA TRP A 129 12.54 10.82 3.05
C TRP A 129 11.47 10.11 2.23
N LEU A 130 10.25 10.64 2.22
CA LEU A 130 9.19 10.12 1.36
C LEU A 130 9.52 10.31 -0.12
N ALA A 131 10.03 11.49 -0.50
CA ALA A 131 10.47 11.77 -1.87
C ALA A 131 11.62 10.85 -2.29
N VAL A 132 12.59 10.62 -1.39
CA VAL A 132 13.66 9.63 -1.61
C VAL A 132 13.08 8.23 -1.81
N GLY A 133 12.13 7.81 -0.96
CA GLY A 133 11.48 6.50 -1.10
C GLY A 133 10.78 6.32 -2.45
N PHE A 134 10.04 7.34 -2.91
CA PHE A 134 9.44 7.35 -4.24
C PHE A 134 10.47 7.37 -5.38
N ALA A 135 11.57 8.10 -5.24
CA ALA A 135 12.63 8.11 -6.25
C ALA A 135 13.30 6.74 -6.37
N VAL A 136 13.56 6.09 -5.24
CA VAL A 136 14.10 4.73 -5.19
C VAL A 136 13.12 3.74 -5.82
N SER A 137 11.82 3.85 -5.53
CA SER A 137 10.81 2.94 -6.08
C SER A 137 10.70 2.99 -7.61
N CYS A 138 11.03 4.13 -8.23
CA CYS A 138 11.09 4.24 -9.70
C CYS A 138 12.20 3.41 -10.35
N ILE A 139 13.23 3.00 -9.60
CA ILE A 139 14.40 2.27 -10.13
C ILE A 139 14.21 0.75 -9.96
N PHE A 140 13.34 0.33 -9.03
CA PHE A 140 13.11 -1.10 -8.78
C PHE A 140 12.10 -1.68 -9.79
N PRO A 141 12.41 -2.83 -10.41
CA PRO A 141 11.46 -3.50 -11.29
C PRO A 141 10.26 -4.01 -10.48
N LEU A 142 9.13 -4.21 -11.15
CA LEU A 142 7.90 -4.76 -10.56
C LEU A 142 7.20 -3.86 -9.53
N ILE A 143 7.46 -2.54 -9.61
CA ILE A 143 6.76 -1.54 -8.80
C ILE A 143 5.75 -0.77 -9.65
N ASN A 144 4.51 -0.71 -9.19
CA ASN A 144 3.46 0.11 -9.79
C ASN A 144 3.35 1.47 -9.08
N GLN A 145 3.96 2.48 -9.69
CA GLN A 145 4.01 3.83 -9.14
C GLN A 145 2.63 4.50 -9.04
N PHE A 146 1.69 4.19 -9.95
CA PHE A 146 0.33 4.73 -9.89
C PHE A 146 -0.40 4.29 -8.62
N VAL A 147 -0.22 3.03 -8.20
CA VAL A 147 -0.80 2.50 -6.97
C VAL A 147 -0.25 3.22 -5.74
N HIS A 148 1.04 3.51 -5.71
CA HIS A 148 1.67 4.22 -4.59
C HIS A 148 1.19 5.67 -4.50
N ILE A 149 1.16 6.38 -5.62
CA ILE A 149 0.66 7.77 -5.70
C ILE A 149 -0.82 7.83 -5.27
N TRP A 150 -1.65 6.93 -5.79
CA TRP A 150 -3.05 6.81 -5.41
C TRP A 150 -3.21 6.60 -3.91
N GLY A 151 -2.54 5.58 -3.37
CA GLY A 151 -2.59 5.26 -1.94
C GLY A 151 -2.20 6.48 -1.11
N PHE A 152 -1.06 7.09 -1.41
CA PHE A 152 -0.57 8.25 -0.69
C PHE A 152 -1.53 9.45 -0.73
N ILE A 153 -2.01 9.85 -1.91
CA ILE A 153 -2.88 11.04 -2.05
C ILE A 153 -4.21 10.84 -1.31
N VAL A 154 -4.87 9.69 -1.51
CA VAL A 154 -6.16 9.41 -0.86
C VAL A 154 -5.97 9.26 0.65
N GLY A 155 -4.91 8.57 1.07
CA GLY A 155 -4.54 8.43 2.48
C GLY A 155 -4.25 9.78 3.14
N LEU A 156 -3.54 10.68 2.46
CA LEU A 156 -3.24 12.03 2.93
C LEU A 156 -4.53 12.85 3.14
N GLY A 157 -5.45 12.79 2.18
CA GLY A 157 -6.77 13.40 2.31
C GLY A 157 -7.52 12.93 3.55
N ILE A 158 -7.59 11.61 3.76
CA ILE A 158 -8.21 11.02 4.97
C ILE A 158 -7.47 11.42 6.24
N GLY A 159 -6.13 11.48 6.21
CA GLY A 159 -5.31 11.93 7.33
C GLY A 159 -5.69 13.33 7.79
N TYR A 160 -5.80 14.28 6.85
CA TYR A 160 -6.22 15.64 7.17
C TYR A 160 -7.67 15.71 7.67
N LEU A 161 -8.60 15.01 7.01
CA LEU A 161 -10.01 14.99 7.42
C LEU A 161 -10.20 14.45 8.85
N THR A 162 -9.48 13.39 9.20
CA THR A 162 -9.59 12.76 10.53
C THR A 162 -8.85 13.55 11.62
N GLN A 163 -7.82 14.32 11.28
CA GLN A 163 -7.17 15.22 12.23
C GLN A 163 -8.01 16.47 12.50
N CYS A 164 -8.71 17.00 11.50
CA CYS A 164 -9.65 18.11 11.66
C CYS A 164 -10.82 17.74 12.59
N ALA A 165 -11.27 16.48 12.56
CA ALA A 165 -12.35 15.99 13.43
C ALA A 165 -11.95 15.78 14.90
N LYS A 166 -10.68 15.96 15.27
CA LYS A 166 -10.18 15.87 16.65
C LYS A 166 -9.97 17.24 17.32
N LYS A 167 -10.23 18.34 16.61
CA LYS A 167 -10.28 19.69 17.16
C LYS A 167 -11.70 20.05 17.53
#